data_AF-A0A392QFD4-F1
#
_entry.id   AF-A0A392QFD4-F1
#
_cell.length_a   1.000
_cell.length_b   1.000
_cell.length_c   1.000
_cell.angle_alpha   90.00
_cell.angle_beta   90.00
_cell.angle_gamma   90.00
#
_symmetry.space_group_name_H-M   'P 1'
#
loop_
_entity.id
_entity.type
_entity.pdbx_description
1 polymer ?
#
loop_
_entity_poly.entity_id
_entity_poly.type
_entity_poly.pdbx_seq_one_letter_code
_entity_poly.pdbx_strand_id
1 'polypeptide(L)'
;MALMRILAEVRRAKDVGLDKSKYGCISRTTFGLPCACELSNVVMERNPISLDIIHSHWKRLSLEDADLIQEGRPSLSLLPEWEVIQARFNNADYSMQVELKEKFRQFAYPETTSMQSPPKKVSTKGAKKKTRYSQA
;
A
#
# COMPACT_ATOMS: atom_id res chain seq x y z
N MET A 1 3.43 5.23 16.42
CA MET A 1 2.09 4.59 16.31
C MET A 1 2.04 3.16 16.87
N ALA A 2 3.01 2.29 16.55
CA ALA A 2 3.04 0.90 17.04
C ALA A 2 3.03 0.78 18.57
N LEU A 3 3.92 1.52 19.24
CA LEU A 3 4.09 1.47 20.70
C LEU A 3 2.79 1.77 21.45
N MET A 4 2.03 2.78 21.00
CA MET A 4 0.76 3.16 21.62
C MET A 4 -0.32 2.06 21.48
N ARG A 5 -0.34 1.36 20.33
CA ARG A 5 -1.25 0.23 20.12
C ARG A 5 -0.88 -0.97 21.00
N ILE A 6 0.41 -1.28 21.08
CA ILE A 6 0.91 -2.36 21.96
C ILE A 6 0.59 -2.03 23.43
N LEU A 7 0.82 -0.79 23.87
CA LEU A 7 0.47 -0.34 25.23
C LEU A 7 -1.02 -0.50 25.54
N ALA A 8 -1.90 -0.19 24.59
CA ALA A 8 -3.34 -0.38 24.75
C ALA A 8 -3.72 -1.86 24.89
N GLU A 9 -3.11 -2.75 24.09
CA GLU A 9 -3.33 -4.20 24.18
C GLU A 9 -2.76 -4.79 25.48
N VAL A 10 -1.63 -4.28 25.98
CA VAL A 10 -1.08 -4.66 27.29
C VAL A 10 -2.04 -4.29 28.43
N ARG A 11 -2.68 -3.12 28.38
CA ARG A 11 -3.68 -2.73 29.39
C ARG A 11 -4.90 -3.66 29.34
N ARG A 12 -5.43 -3.91 28.13
CA ARG A 12 -6.54 -4.86 27.94
C ARG A 12 -6.20 -6.26 28.45
N ALA A 13 -4.97 -6.74 28.24
CA ALA A 13 -4.51 -8.03 28.76
C ALA A 13 -4.55 -8.11 30.29
N LYS A 14 -4.28 -7.00 30.98
CA LYS A 14 -4.40 -6.91 32.45
C LYS A 14 -5.86 -6.94 32.91
N ASP A 15 -6.74 -6.25 32.18
CA ASP A 15 -8.14 -6.10 32.57
C ASP A 15 -8.97 -7.37 32.34
N VAL A 16 -8.64 -8.15 31.30
CA VAL A 16 -9.41 -9.34 30.89
C VAL A 16 -8.91 -10.64 31.54
N GLY A 17 -7.65 -10.71 31.97
CA GLY A 17 -7.09 -11.86 32.68
C GLY A 17 -6.93 -13.11 31.80
N LEU A 18 -7.50 -14.26 32.19
CA LEU A 18 -7.41 -15.51 31.43
C LEU A 18 -8.62 -15.78 30.52
N ASP A 19 -9.58 -14.86 30.47
CA ASP A 19 -10.82 -15.04 29.71
C ASP A 19 -10.58 -14.79 28.21
N LYS A 20 -10.19 -15.85 27.51
CA LYS A 20 -9.89 -15.80 26.07
C LYS A 20 -11.05 -15.38 25.18
N SER A 21 -12.29 -15.51 25.66
CA SER A 21 -13.49 -15.13 24.90
C SER A 21 -13.61 -13.62 24.69
N LYS A 22 -12.96 -12.82 25.55
CA LYS A 22 -12.99 -11.35 25.51
C LYS A 22 -11.80 -10.74 24.76
N TYR A 23 -10.83 -11.57 24.36
CA TYR A 23 -9.67 -11.13 23.58
C TYR A 23 -9.99 -11.06 22.09
N GLY A 24 -10.61 -9.96 21.66
CA GLY A 24 -10.69 -9.65 20.23
C GLY A 24 -9.29 -9.49 19.62
N CYS A 25 -8.99 -10.25 18.56
CA CYS A 25 -7.67 -10.30 17.89
C CYS A 25 -7.43 -9.20 16.84
N ILE A 26 -8.16 -8.08 16.89
CA ILE A 26 -8.16 -7.03 15.85
C ILE A 26 -6.75 -6.48 15.61
N SER A 27 -5.97 -6.29 16.69
CA SER A 27 -4.59 -5.79 16.59
C SER A 27 -3.68 -6.71 15.76
N ARG A 28 -3.89 -8.03 15.86
CA ARG A 28 -3.18 -9.03 15.07
C ARG A 28 -3.65 -9.05 13.62
N THR A 29 -4.95 -9.07 13.38
CA THR A 29 -5.52 -9.20 12.02
C THR A 29 -5.37 -7.94 11.19
N THR A 30 -5.50 -6.77 11.80
CA THR A 30 -5.51 -5.49 11.07
C THR A 30 -4.13 -4.87 11.00
N PHE A 31 -3.34 -4.98 12.06
CA PHE A 31 -2.05 -4.30 12.14
C PHE A 31 -0.88 -5.28 12.20
N GLY A 32 -1.04 -6.59 12.37
CA GLY A 32 0.10 -7.49 12.56
C GLY A 32 0.88 -7.20 13.86
N LEU A 33 0.21 -6.60 14.84
CA LEU A 33 0.73 -6.34 16.18
C LEU A 33 0.15 -7.36 17.18
N PRO A 34 0.87 -7.68 18.27
CA PRO A 34 0.35 -8.57 19.29
C PRO A 34 -0.99 -8.10 19.85
N CYS A 35 -1.97 -9.00 19.94
CA CYS A 35 -3.23 -8.73 20.63
C CYS A 35 -3.13 -9.03 22.13
N ALA A 36 -4.09 -8.54 22.91
CA ALA A 36 -4.21 -8.84 24.33
C ALA A 36 -4.26 -10.35 24.63
N CYS A 37 -4.80 -11.16 23.71
CA CYS A 37 -4.76 -12.62 23.77
C CYS A 37 -3.34 -13.18 23.87
N GLU A 38 -2.46 -12.71 22.99
CA GLU A 38 -1.07 -13.14 22.87
C GLU A 38 -0.19 -12.53 23.96
N LEU A 39 -0.58 -11.35 24.45
CA LEU A 39 0.13 -10.64 25.51
C LEU A 39 -0.30 -11.07 26.92
N SER A 40 -1.42 -11.77 27.10
CA SER A 40 -1.95 -12.15 28.42
C SER A 40 -0.91 -12.87 29.29
N ASN A 41 -0.30 -13.93 28.77
CA ASN A 41 0.75 -14.67 29.47
C ASN A 41 2.01 -13.82 29.67
N VAL A 42 2.42 -13.07 28.65
CA VAL A 42 3.60 -12.17 28.71
C VAL A 42 3.45 -11.16 29.86
N VAL A 43 2.26 -10.59 30.01
CA VAL A 43 1.94 -9.60 31.04
C VAL A 43 1.83 -10.23 32.43
N MET A 44 1.19 -11.39 32.55
CA MET A 44 1.07 -12.09 33.84
C MET A 44 2.43 -12.59 34.35
N GLU A 45 3.25 -13.14 33.47
CA GLU A 45 4.58 -13.67 33.79
C GLU A 45 5.65 -12.57 33.88
N ARG A 46 5.28 -11.31 33.55
CA ARG A 46 6.21 -10.16 33.46
C ARG A 46 7.38 -10.39 32.52
N ASN A 47 7.16 -11.20 31.49
CA ASN A 47 8.14 -11.48 30.46
C ASN A 47 8.27 -10.29 29.50
N PRO A 48 9.46 -10.05 28.94
CA PRO A 48 9.61 -9.12 27.83
C PRO A 48 8.77 -9.57 26.62
N ILE A 49 8.21 -8.61 25.88
CA ILE A 49 7.52 -8.91 24.62
C ILE A 49 8.56 -9.39 23.60
N SER A 50 8.46 -10.66 23.18
CA SER A 50 9.34 -11.19 22.13
C SER A 50 9.13 -10.41 20.83
N LEU A 51 10.22 -10.12 20.12
CA LEU A 51 10.13 -9.51 18.80
C LEU A 51 9.50 -10.47 17.78
N ASP A 52 9.53 -11.79 17.99
CA ASP A 52 9.03 -12.77 17.02
C ASP A 52 7.52 -12.69 16.81
N ILE A 53 6.78 -12.20 17.81
CA ILE A 53 5.33 -12.01 17.71
C ILE A 53 4.94 -10.67 17.07
N ILE A 54 5.89 -9.79 16.79
CA ILE A 54 5.67 -8.50 16.12
C ILE A 54 6.01 -8.65 14.64
N HIS A 55 5.11 -8.26 13.73
CA HIS A 55 5.38 -8.30 12.29
C HIS A 55 6.61 -7.44 11.92
N SER A 56 7.43 -7.90 10.97
CA SER A 56 8.69 -7.25 10.55
C SER A 56 8.53 -5.78 10.18
N HIS A 57 7.39 -5.41 9.60
CA HIS A 57 7.01 -4.02 9.32
C HIS A 57 7.15 -3.10 10.54
N TRP A 58 6.80 -3.57 11.73
CA TRP A 58 6.84 -2.79 12.97
C TRP A 58 8.13 -2.93 13.76
N LYS A 59 8.97 -3.93 13.44
CA LYS A 59 10.32 -4.05 14.00
C LYS A 59 11.23 -2.93 13.50
N ARG A 60 10.92 -2.35 12.34
CA ARG A 60 11.58 -1.17 11.79
C ARG A 60 11.13 0.09 12.54
N LEU A 61 11.69 0.29 13.73
CA LEU A 61 11.50 1.51 14.53
C LEU A 61 12.54 2.59 14.22
N SER A 62 13.58 2.26 13.47
CA SER A 62 14.66 3.18 13.11
C SER A 62 14.56 3.59 11.64
N LEU A 63 14.57 4.91 11.40
CA LEU A 63 14.85 5.49 10.08
C LEU A 63 16.33 5.34 9.70
N GLU A 64 17.20 5.05 10.67
CA GLU A 64 18.64 4.83 10.45
C GLU A 64 18.89 3.47 9.75
N ASP A 65 18.00 2.48 9.92
CA ASP A 65 18.03 1.22 9.15
C ASP A 65 17.69 1.42 7.66
N ALA A 66 17.11 2.56 7.27
CA ALA A 66 16.94 2.86 5.85
C ALA A 66 18.29 2.98 5.13
N ASP A 67 19.32 3.44 5.85
CA ASP A 67 20.69 3.53 5.35
C ASP A 67 21.38 2.17 5.35
N LEU A 68 21.06 1.29 6.30
CA LEU A 68 21.56 -0.10 6.34
C LEU A 68 20.88 -1.04 5.32
N ILE A 69 19.71 -0.68 4.79
CA ILE A 69 19.08 -1.43 3.67
C ILE A 69 19.83 -1.20 2.34
N GLN A 70 20.70 -0.18 2.22
CA GLN A 70 21.61 -0.08 1.08
C GLN A 70 22.73 -1.14 1.14
N GLU A 71 23.25 -1.41 2.33
CA GLU A 71 24.34 -2.35 2.61
C GLU A 71 23.84 -3.81 2.59
N GLY A 72 23.38 -4.30 1.43
CA GLY A 72 23.02 -5.71 1.25
C GLY A 72 21.75 -6.00 0.48
N ARG A 73 21.00 -4.96 0.05
CA ARG A 73 19.98 -5.16 -0.97
C ARG A 73 20.68 -5.39 -2.32
N PRO A 74 20.42 -6.49 -3.04
CA PRO A 74 20.92 -6.63 -4.40
C PRO A 74 20.52 -5.41 -5.20
N SER A 75 21.47 -4.76 -5.85
CA SER A 75 21.16 -3.71 -6.81
C SER A 75 20.33 -4.35 -7.92
N LEU A 76 19.05 -4.02 -7.96
CA LEU A 76 18.19 -4.45 -9.06
C LEU A 76 18.56 -3.58 -10.26
N SER A 77 19.03 -4.23 -11.32
CA SER A 77 19.22 -3.59 -12.62
C SER A 77 18.02 -3.88 -13.50
N LEU A 78 17.49 -2.85 -14.16
CA LEU A 78 16.47 -2.99 -15.20
C LEU A 78 17.07 -3.00 -16.61
N LEU A 79 18.41 -2.94 -16.73
CA LEU A 79 19.09 -2.88 -18.02
C LEU A 79 18.79 -4.11 -18.90
N PRO A 80 18.84 -5.36 -18.40
CA PRO A 80 18.58 -6.53 -19.23
C PRO A 80 17.16 -6.53 -19.83
N GLU A 81 16.16 -6.20 -19.04
CA GLU A 81 14.78 -6.09 -19.49
C GLU A 81 14.60 -4.94 -20.47
N TRP A 82 15.26 -3.79 -20.22
CA TRP A 82 15.22 -2.64 -21.11
C TRP A 82 15.79 -2.95 -22.49
N GLU A 83 16.93 -3.65 -22.56
CA GLU A 83 17.56 -4.06 -23.82
C GLU A 83 16.65 -4.98 -24.64
N VAL A 84 15.99 -5.95 -24.00
CA VAL A 84 15.02 -6.84 -24.67
C VAL A 84 13.84 -6.05 -25.23
N ILE A 85 13.32 -5.09 -24.46
CA ILE A 85 12.18 -4.29 -24.91
C ILE A 85 12.59 -3.33 -26.03
N GLN A 86 13.78 -2.74 -25.96
CA GLN A 86 14.30 -1.88 -27.02
C GLN A 86 14.52 -2.66 -28.33
N ALA A 87 15.06 -3.88 -28.25
CA ALA A 87 15.17 -4.77 -29.41
C ALA A 87 13.78 -5.12 -29.97
N ARG A 88 12.80 -5.43 -29.12
CA ARG A 88 11.42 -5.68 -29.54
C ARG A 88 10.81 -4.47 -30.25
N PHE A 89 11.04 -3.26 -29.74
CA PHE A 89 10.56 -2.01 -30.35
C PHE A 89 11.16 -1.81 -31.75
N ASN A 90 12.47 -1.96 -31.90
CA ASN A 90 13.17 -1.75 -33.16
C ASN A 90 12.78 -2.76 -34.25
N ASN A 91 12.43 -3.98 -33.87
CA ASN A 91 12.01 -5.04 -34.80
C ASN A 91 10.50 -5.06 -35.08
N ALA A 92 9.70 -4.25 -34.36
CA ALA A 92 8.27 -4.20 -34.53
C ALA A 92 7.86 -3.36 -35.75
N ASP A 93 6.69 -3.64 -36.31
CA ASP A 93 6.07 -2.75 -37.30
C ASP A 93 5.66 -1.41 -36.68
N TYR A 94 5.35 -0.43 -37.53
CA TYR A 94 5.02 0.93 -37.09
C TYR A 94 3.81 0.98 -36.15
N SER A 95 2.78 0.16 -36.39
CA SER A 95 1.58 0.14 -35.54
C SER A 95 1.93 -0.31 -34.13
N MET A 96 2.68 -1.40 -34.02
CA MET A 96 3.14 -1.95 -32.75
C MET A 96 4.13 -1.00 -32.04
N GLN A 97 4.98 -0.28 -32.78
CA GLN A 97 5.84 0.78 -32.20
C GLN A 97 5.02 1.90 -31.55
N VAL A 98 3.95 2.36 -32.21
CA VAL A 98 3.07 3.41 -31.64
C VAL A 98 2.42 2.92 -30.34
N GLU A 99 1.92 1.69 -30.32
CA GLU A 99 1.31 1.09 -29.13
C GLU A 99 2.32 0.95 -27.98
N LEU A 100 3.51 0.42 -28.25
CA LEU A 100 4.59 0.29 -27.27
C LEU A 100 4.98 1.65 -26.69
N LYS A 101 5.16 2.66 -27.55
CA LYS A 101 5.52 4.02 -27.13
C LYS A 101 4.48 4.63 -26.19
N GLU A 102 3.19 4.41 -26.47
CA GLU A 102 2.11 4.91 -25.61
C GLU A 102 2.11 4.21 -24.24
N LYS A 103 2.33 2.89 -24.19
CA LYS A 103 2.47 2.17 -22.91
C LYS A 103 3.65 2.67 -22.08
N PHE A 104 4.81 2.89 -22.72
CA PHE A 104 5.97 3.46 -22.04
C PHE A 104 5.72 4.87 -21.53
N ARG A 105 5.00 5.68 -22.30
CA ARG A 105 4.64 7.04 -21.87
C ARG A 105 3.78 7.02 -20.61
N GLN A 106 2.81 6.11 -20.52
CA GLN A 106 1.96 5.97 -19.32
C GLN A 106 2.77 5.53 -18.10
N PHE A 107 3.79 4.68 -18.30
CA PHE A 107 4.68 4.25 -17.22
C PHE A 107 5.64 5.35 -16.77
N ALA A 108 6.23 6.09 -17.70
CA ALA A 108 7.20 7.16 -17.42
C ALA A 108 6.54 8.44 -16.90
N TYR A 109 5.29 8.71 -17.30
CA TYR A 109 4.54 9.92 -16.98
C TYR A 109 3.15 9.58 -16.42
N PRO A 110 3.06 8.95 -15.23
CA PRO A 110 1.79 8.51 -14.65
C PRO A 110 0.80 9.67 -14.42
N GLU A 111 1.28 10.89 -14.22
CA GLU A 111 0.48 12.10 -14.14
C GLU A 111 -0.30 12.41 -15.43
N THR A 112 0.16 11.94 -16.59
CA THR A 112 -0.54 12.14 -17.88
C THR A 112 -1.68 11.16 -18.12
N THR A 113 -1.70 10.03 -17.40
CA THR A 113 -2.81 9.04 -17.40
C THR A 113 -3.74 9.22 -16.18
N SER A 114 -3.50 10.28 -15.39
CA SER A 114 -4.31 10.61 -14.23
C SER A 114 -5.75 10.88 -14.65
N MET A 115 -6.70 10.08 -14.13
CA MET A 115 -8.15 10.31 -14.17
C MET A 115 -8.57 11.50 -13.29
N GLN A 116 -7.71 12.51 -13.14
CA GLN A 116 -8.05 13.74 -12.47
C GLN A 116 -8.91 14.58 -13.40
N SER A 117 -10.02 15.07 -12.86
CA SER A 117 -10.85 16.05 -13.55
C SER A 117 -9.98 17.23 -14.01
N PRO A 118 -10.15 17.71 -15.25
CA PRO A 118 -9.40 18.84 -15.75
C PRO A 118 -9.47 20.02 -14.76
N PRO A 119 -8.36 20.72 -14.51
CA PRO A 119 -8.30 21.79 -13.50
C PRO A 119 -9.26 22.96 -13.80
N LYS A 120 -9.79 23.03 -15.02
CA LYS A 120 -10.83 23.98 -15.42
C LYS A 120 -12.00 23.22 -16.03
N LYS A 121 -13.22 23.59 -15.60
CA LYS A 121 -14.48 23.08 -16.15
C LYS A 121 -14.52 23.43 -17.64
N VAL A 122 -14.30 22.45 -18.50
CA VAL A 122 -14.37 22.63 -19.95
C VAL A 122 -15.82 22.92 -20.31
N SER A 123 -16.08 24.06 -20.96
CA SER A 123 -17.39 24.38 -21.52
C SER A 123 -17.66 23.44 -22.69
N THR A 124 -18.38 22.36 -22.43
CA THR A 124 -18.88 21.50 -23.50
C THR A 124 -20.11 22.18 -24.10
N LYS A 125 -20.15 22.32 -25.43
CA LYS A 125 -21.36 22.72 -26.15
C LYS A 125 -22.39 21.61 -25.92
N GLY A 126 -23.21 21.77 -24.88
CA GLY A 126 -24.27 20.82 -24.56
C GLY A 126 -25.22 20.64 -25.74
N ALA A 127 -25.76 19.43 -25.87
CA ALA A 127 -26.81 19.15 -26.85
C ALA A 127 -28.02 20.05 -26.59
N LYS A 128 -28.60 20.62 -27.66
CA LYS A 128 -29.80 21.46 -27.54
C LYS A 128 -30.94 20.64 -26.93
N LYS A 129 -31.46 21.09 -25.79
CA LYS A 129 -32.58 20.45 -25.09
C LYS A 129 -33.82 20.52 -25.99
N LYS A 130 -34.40 19.38 -26.37
CA LYS A 130 -35.67 19.33 -27.11
C LYS A 130 -36.80 19.74 -26.17
N THR A 131 -37.52 20.82 -26.50
CA THR A 131 -38.75 21.22 -25.82
C THR A 131 -39.82 20.17 -26.12
N ARG A 132 -40.36 19.52 -25.08
CA ARG A 132 -41.56 18.68 -25.24
C ARG A 132 -42.75 19.61 -25.42
N TYR A 133 -43.39 19.57 -26.59
CA TYR A 133 -44.72 20.16 -26.75
C TYR A 133 -45.73 19.28 -26.00
N SER A 134 -46.45 19.86 -25.05
CA SER A 134 -47.67 19.28 -24.50
C SER A 134 -48.77 19.42 -25.55
N GLN A 135 -49.26 18.29 -26.07
CA GLN A 135 -50.51 18.27 -26.85
C GLN A 135 -51.69 18.31 -25.88
N ALA A 136 -52.67 19.15 -26.24
CA ALA A 136 -53.95 19.33 -25.59
C ALA A 136 -54.88 18.12 -25.76
#